data_AF-A0A4Q5YQ49-F1
#
_entry.id   AF-A0A4Q5YQ49-F1
#
_cell.length_a   1.000
_cell.length_b   1.000
_cell.length_c   1.000
_cell.angle_alpha   90.00
_cell.angle_beta   90.00
_cell.angle_gamma   90.00
#
_symmetry.space_group_name_H-M   'P 1'
#
loop_
_entity.id
_entity.type
_entity.pdbx_description
1 polymer ?
#
loop_
_entity_poly.entity_id
_entity_poly.type
_entity_poly.pdbx_seq_one_letter_code
_entity_poly.pdbx_strand_id
1 'polypeptide(L)'
;TSVCAHLFYAFYLRPAYSEGLAAFPLMLPGYFFWACVIYVGAFVSASGKFTYNLVCSSVCFVLVFLADIILIPFMGIEGAALANSISYTAVFFLYLYLLVKKYSFSLNDLLWPRKTTLRSITKLVSK
;
A
#
# COMPACT_ATOMS: atom_id res chain seq x y z
N THR A 1 -14.17 8.00 6.14
CA THR A 1 -14.12 7.18 4.90
C THR A 1 -15.33 6.28 4.75
N SER A 2 -15.72 5.46 5.74
CA SER A 2 -16.93 4.61 5.63
C SER A 2 -18.22 5.40 5.39
N VAL A 3 -18.43 6.54 6.04
CA VAL A 3 -19.62 7.39 5.80
C VAL A 3 -19.70 7.85 4.34
N CYS A 4 -18.56 8.26 3.77
CA CYS A 4 -18.49 8.64 2.36
C CYS A 4 -18.75 7.45 1.43
N ALA A 5 -18.24 6.26 1.79
CA ALA A 5 -18.51 5.04 1.03
C ALA A 5 -19.99 4.68 1.03
N HIS A 6 -20.68 4.78 2.18
CA HIS A 6 -22.13 4.57 2.26
C HIS A 6 -22.93 5.59 1.46
N LEU A 7 -22.57 6.88 1.52
CA LEU A 7 -23.21 7.92 0.72
C LEU A 7 -23.03 7.68 -0.79
N PHE A 8 -21.81 7.33 -1.21
CA PHE A 8 -21.53 7.03 -2.61
C PHE A 8 -22.32 5.80 -3.10
N TYR A 9 -22.39 4.75 -2.29
CA TYR A 9 -23.17 3.56 -2.59
C TYR A 9 -24.67 3.84 -2.70
N ALA A 10 -25.22 4.65 -1.79
CA ALA A 10 -26.64 4.99 -1.79
C ALA A 10 -27.06 5.83 -3.01
N PHE A 11 -26.18 6.71 -3.49
CA PHE A 11 -26.49 7.60 -4.61
C PHE A 11 -26.14 7.03 -5.99
N TYR A 12 -25.09 6.20 -6.09
CA TYR A 12 -24.49 5.85 -7.38
C TYR A 12 -24.58 4.36 -7.73
N LEU A 13 -24.68 3.45 -6.75
CA LEU A 13 -24.66 2.00 -7.00
C LEU A 13 -26.02 1.34 -6.73
N ARG A 14 -26.34 0.32 -7.53
CA ARG A 14 -27.54 -0.51 -7.30
C ARG A 14 -27.44 -1.27 -5.97
N PRO A 15 -28.58 -1.60 -5.32
CA PRO A 15 -28.61 -2.34 -4.05
C PRO A 15 -27.85 -3.68 -4.10
N ALA A 16 -27.78 -4.32 -5.26
CA ALA A 16 -27.06 -5.58 -5.46
C ALA A 16 -25.55 -5.51 -5.16
N TYR A 17 -24.95 -4.31 -5.20
CA TYR A 17 -23.51 -4.16 -4.90
C TYR A 17 -23.24 -3.96 -3.39
N SER A 18 -24.28 -3.79 -2.56
CA SER A 18 -24.13 -3.44 -1.15
C SER A 18 -23.37 -4.48 -0.33
N GLU A 19 -23.27 -5.73 -0.80
CA GLU A 19 -22.45 -6.77 -0.18
C GLU A 19 -20.95 -6.41 -0.20
N GLY A 20 -20.49 -5.62 -1.18
CA GLY A 20 -19.11 -5.16 -1.28
C GLY A 20 -18.73 -4.07 -0.25
N LEU A 21 -19.71 -3.46 0.42
CA LEU A 21 -19.44 -2.44 1.44
C LEU A 21 -18.76 -3.03 2.69
N ALA A 22 -19.06 -4.30 3.03
CA ALA A 22 -18.47 -4.98 4.17
C ALA A 22 -16.95 -5.22 4.00
N ALA A 23 -16.50 -5.40 2.75
CA ALA A 23 -15.10 -5.56 2.40
C ALA A 23 -14.28 -4.25 2.52
N PHE A 24 -14.92 -3.10 2.37
CA PHE A 24 -14.26 -1.79 2.38
C PHE A 24 -13.44 -1.50 3.66
N PRO A 25 -13.99 -1.67 4.88
CA PRO A 25 -13.23 -1.48 6.11
C PRO A 25 -12.08 -2.48 6.27
N LEU A 26 -12.24 -3.71 5.76
CA LEU A 26 -11.19 -4.73 5.79
C LEU A 26 -10.02 -4.38 4.87
N MET A 27 -10.27 -3.72 3.73
CA MET A 27 -9.24 -3.32 2.77
C MET A 27 -8.49 -2.03 3.17
N LEU A 28 -9.12 -1.14 3.93
CA LEU A 28 -8.55 0.15 4.34
C LEU A 28 -7.13 0.08 4.91
N PRO A 29 -6.81 -0.79 5.89
CA PRO A 29 -5.46 -0.87 6.43
C PRO A 29 -4.44 -1.31 5.35
N GLY A 30 -4.82 -2.26 4.49
CA GLY A 30 -3.99 -2.70 3.36
C GLY A 30 -3.67 -1.57 2.40
N TYR A 31 -4.68 -0.81 1.99
CA TYR A 31 -4.50 0.30 1.06
C TYR A 31 -3.61 1.41 1.60
N PHE A 32 -3.65 1.66 2.91
CA PHE A 32 -2.74 2.59 3.56
C PHE A 32 -1.28 2.18 3.36
N PHE A 33 -0.94 0.93 3.64
CA PHE A 33 0.42 0.41 3.43
C PHE A 33 0.80 0.35 1.96
N TRP A 34 -0.16 -0.01 1.09
CA TRP A 34 0.05 -0.02 -0.36
C TRP A 34 0.42 1.35 -0.91
N ALA A 35 -0.23 2.42 -0.44
CA ALA A 35 0.12 3.77 -0.83
C ALA A 35 1.60 4.08 -0.53
N CYS A 36 2.10 3.67 0.63
CA CYS A 36 3.53 3.80 0.96
C CYS A 36 4.42 2.96 0.04
N VAL A 37 4.03 1.72 -0.27
CA VAL A 37 4.77 0.81 -1.16
C VAL A 37 4.97 1.41 -2.55
N ILE A 38 3.94 2.06 -3.13
CA ILE A 38 4.04 2.68 -4.46
C ILE A 38 5.19 3.70 -4.50
N TYR A 39 5.29 4.57 -3.48
CA TYR A 39 6.35 5.59 -3.44
C TYR A 39 7.73 4.98 -3.21
N VAL A 40 7.84 4.01 -2.30
CA VAL A 40 9.13 3.34 -2.02
C VAL A 40 9.60 2.53 -3.24
N GLY A 41 8.70 1.81 -3.90
CA GLY A 41 9.00 1.06 -5.12
C GLY A 41 9.44 1.96 -6.28
N ALA A 42 8.78 3.11 -6.46
CA ALA A 42 9.20 4.13 -7.42
C ALA A 42 10.61 4.66 -7.10
N PHE A 43 10.92 4.93 -5.84
CA PHE A 43 12.25 5.38 -5.41
C PHE A 43 13.34 4.32 -5.66
N VAL A 44 13.09 3.06 -5.30
CA VAL A 44 14.03 1.93 -5.54
C VAL A 44 14.28 1.74 -7.03
N SER A 45 13.23 1.85 -7.85
CA SER A 45 13.32 1.76 -9.31
C SER A 45 14.12 2.93 -9.90
N ALA A 46 13.86 4.16 -9.46
CA ALA A 46 14.58 5.35 -9.88
C ALA A 46 16.07 5.33 -9.47
N SER A 47 16.41 4.62 -8.40
CA SER A 47 17.78 4.44 -7.92
C SER A 47 18.60 3.42 -8.73
N GLY A 48 18.10 2.96 -9.88
CA GLY A 48 18.78 2.01 -10.77
C GLY A 48 18.75 0.56 -10.30
N LYS A 49 18.01 0.22 -9.24
CA LYS A 49 17.92 -1.15 -8.71
C LYS A 49 16.57 -1.80 -8.98
N PHE A 50 16.15 -1.79 -10.24
CA PHE A 50 14.88 -2.33 -10.71
C PHE A 50 14.64 -3.80 -10.32
N THR A 51 15.70 -4.61 -10.25
CA THR A 51 15.62 -6.02 -9.86
C THR A 51 15.01 -6.23 -8.47
N TYR A 52 15.27 -5.34 -7.52
CA TYR A 52 14.65 -5.45 -6.19
C TYR A 52 13.17 -5.12 -6.23
N ASN A 53 12.77 -4.09 -6.98
CA ASN A 53 11.36 -3.77 -7.17
C ASN A 53 10.61 -4.95 -7.81
N LEU A 54 11.21 -5.58 -8.83
CA LEU A 54 10.66 -6.77 -9.47
C LEU A 54 10.49 -7.93 -8.47
N VAL A 55 11.54 -8.26 -7.69
CA VAL A 55 11.46 -9.32 -6.67
C VAL A 55 10.38 -9.04 -5.63
N CYS A 56 10.31 -7.82 -5.10
CA CYS A 56 9.28 -7.45 -4.12
C CYS A 56 7.87 -7.55 -4.71
N SER A 57 7.67 -7.10 -5.95
CA SER A 57 6.38 -7.21 -6.65
C SER A 57 6.01 -8.67 -6.95
N SER A 58 6.97 -9.52 -7.32
CA SER A 58 6.73 -10.95 -7.49
C SER A 58 6.34 -11.62 -6.17
N VAL A 59 7.02 -11.30 -5.06
CA VAL A 59 6.66 -11.79 -3.72
C VAL A 59 5.26 -11.33 -3.34
N CYS A 60 4.90 -10.06 -3.62
CA CYS A 60 3.55 -9.54 -3.39
C CYS A 60 2.51 -10.34 -4.16
N PHE A 61 2.75 -10.61 -5.44
CA PHE A 61 1.85 -11.39 -6.28
C PHE A 61 1.63 -12.80 -5.72
N VAL A 62 2.72 -13.48 -5.34
CA VAL A 62 2.63 -14.83 -4.75
C VAL A 62 1.85 -14.80 -3.43
N LEU A 63 2.11 -13.83 -2.55
CA LEU A 63 1.39 -13.70 -1.28
C LEU A 63 -0.11 -13.46 -1.48
N VAL A 64 -0.48 -12.50 -2.35
CA VAL A 64 -1.89 -12.21 -2.66
C VAL A 64 -2.55 -13.45 -3.28
N PHE A 65 -1.92 -14.07 -4.27
CA PHE A 65 -2.47 -15.23 -4.96
C PHE A 65 -2.72 -16.42 -4.02
N LEU A 66 -1.76 -16.73 -3.15
CA LEU A 66 -1.94 -17.78 -2.14
C LEU A 66 -3.01 -17.41 -1.12
N ALA A 67 -3.02 -16.16 -0.63
CA ALA A 67 -4.01 -15.69 0.32
C ALA A 67 -5.43 -15.72 -0.29
N ASP A 68 -5.59 -15.34 -1.55
CA ASP A 68 -6.87 -15.39 -2.27
C ASP A 68 -7.38 -16.81 -2.42
N ILE A 69 -6.53 -17.76 -2.85
CA ILE A 69 -6.93 -19.18 -2.98
C ILE A 69 -7.36 -19.76 -1.62
N ILE A 70 -6.72 -19.35 -0.54
CA ILE A 70 -7.02 -19.86 0.79
C ILE A 70 -8.26 -19.18 1.37
N LEU A 71 -8.37 -17.84 1.35
CA LEU A 71 -9.41 -17.11 2.10
C LEU A 71 -10.73 -16.95 1.35
N ILE A 72 -10.71 -16.81 0.02
CA ILE A 72 -11.94 -16.64 -0.77
C ILE A 72 -12.93 -17.81 -0.58
N PRO A 73 -12.52 -19.09 -0.58
CA PRO A 73 -13.48 -20.18 -0.39
C PRO A 73 -14.14 -20.20 1.00
N PHE A 74 -13.51 -19.61 2.04
CA PHE A 74 -14.08 -19.58 3.39
C PHE A 74 -14.89 -18.31 3.68
N MET A 75 -14.47 -17.15 3.14
CA MET A 75 -15.01 -15.83 3.52
C MET A 75 -15.54 -15.01 2.33
N GLY A 76 -15.51 -15.55 1.11
CA GLY A 76 -15.98 -14.86 -0.09
C GLY A 76 -15.28 -13.52 -0.32
N ILE A 77 -16.06 -12.45 -0.48
CA ILE A 77 -15.57 -11.09 -0.78
C ILE A 77 -14.76 -10.52 0.40
N GLU A 78 -15.15 -10.79 1.63
CA GLU A 78 -14.40 -10.37 2.82
C GLU A 78 -13.02 -11.07 2.88
N GLY A 79 -12.95 -12.32 2.40
CA GLY A 79 -11.71 -13.07 2.27
C GLY A 79 -10.73 -12.40 1.32
N ALA A 80 -11.20 -11.97 0.14
CA ALA A 80 -10.40 -11.23 -0.83
C ALA A 80 -9.92 -9.88 -0.26
N ALA A 81 -10.75 -9.20 0.54
CA ALA A 81 -10.35 -7.96 1.20
C ALA A 81 -9.23 -8.17 2.22
N LEU A 82 -9.35 -9.21 3.05
CA LEU A 82 -8.36 -9.55 4.07
C LEU A 82 -7.05 -10.04 3.43
N ALA A 83 -7.13 -10.84 2.36
CA ALA A 83 -5.98 -11.32 1.59
C ALA A 83 -5.13 -10.16 1.07
N ASN A 84 -5.77 -9.14 0.50
CA ASN A 84 -5.10 -7.92 0.06
C ASN A 84 -4.46 -7.16 1.23
N SER A 85 -5.20 -6.98 2.33
CA SER A 85 -4.67 -6.26 3.50
C SER A 85 -3.45 -6.92 4.11
N ILE A 86 -3.47 -8.24 4.27
CA ILE A 86 -2.33 -9.00 4.81
C ILE A 86 -1.14 -8.89 3.87
N SER A 87 -1.36 -9.12 2.57
CA SER A 87 -0.28 -9.17 1.58
C SER A 87 0.38 -7.81 1.36
N TYR A 88 -0.41 -6.73 1.25
CA TYR A 88 0.13 -5.37 1.11
C TYR A 88 0.89 -4.94 2.35
N THR A 89 0.40 -5.30 3.54
CA THR A 89 1.12 -5.04 4.80
C THR A 89 2.45 -5.80 4.85
N ALA A 90 2.46 -7.09 4.51
CA ALA A 90 3.67 -7.90 4.49
C ALA A 90 4.72 -7.35 3.51
N VAL A 91 4.28 -6.94 2.32
CA VAL A 91 5.14 -6.37 1.28
C VAL A 91 5.67 -5.00 1.66
N PHE A 92 4.89 -4.18 2.38
CA PHE A 92 5.37 -2.93 2.94
C PHE A 92 6.56 -3.15 3.89
N PHE A 93 6.47 -4.12 4.81
CA PHE A 93 7.59 -4.44 5.69
C PHE A 93 8.81 -4.99 4.95
N LEU A 94 8.61 -5.75 3.88
CA LEU A 94 9.69 -6.20 2.99
C LEU A 94 10.40 -5.01 2.32
N TYR A 95 9.65 -4.04 1.78
CA TYR A 95 10.21 -2.80 1.23
C TYR A 95 10.93 -1.97 2.30
N LEU A 96 10.36 -1.86 3.49
CA LEU A 96 10.95 -1.12 4.60
C LEU A 96 12.29 -1.74 5.02
N TYR A 97 12.35 -3.07 5.14
CA TYR A 97 13.58 -3.81 5.40
C TYR A 97 14.65 -3.53 4.35
N LEU A 98 14.25 -3.53 3.07
CA LEU A 98 15.15 -3.25 1.96
C LEU A 98 15.70 -1.82 2.03
N LEU A 99 14.84 -0.85 2.32
CA LEU A 99 15.21 0.56 2.45
C LEU A 99 16.24 0.77 3.55
N VAL A 100 16.01 0.21 4.75
CA VAL A 100 16.93 0.31 5.89
C VAL A 100 18.26 -0.38 5.59
N LYS A 101 18.23 -1.60 5.04
CA LYS A 101 19.45 -2.41 4.83
C LYS A 101 20.30 -1.94 3.64
N LYS A 102 19.69 -1.49 2.56
CA LYS A 102 20.40 -1.20 1.29
C LYS A 102 20.62 0.28 1.01
N TYR A 103 19.86 1.16 1.66
CA TYR A 103 19.92 2.60 1.43
C TYR A 103 20.28 3.39 2.70
N SER A 104 20.64 2.70 3.80
CA SER A 104 21.01 3.30 5.09
C SER A 104 20.02 4.37 5.57
N PHE A 105 18.74 4.19 5.23
CA PHE A 105 17.68 5.11 5.60
C PHE A 105 17.36 4.94 7.08
N SER A 106 17.33 6.03 7.85
CA SER A 106 16.82 5.98 9.21
C SER A 106 15.29 5.98 9.18
N LEU A 107 14.63 5.17 10.01
CA LEU A 107 13.17 5.18 10.13
C LEU A 107 12.63 6.57 10.49
N ASN A 108 13.43 7.38 11.19
CA ASN A 108 13.10 8.77 11.51
C ASN A 108 13.09 9.69 10.28
N ASP A 109 13.86 9.37 9.23
CA ASP A 109 13.84 10.13 7.97
C ASP A 109 12.58 9.82 7.13
N LEU A 110 11.86 8.73 7.43
CA LEU A 110 10.59 8.38 6.78
C LEU A 110 9.41 9.16 7.38
N LEU A 111 9.40 9.33 8.71
CA LEU A 111 8.34 10.02 9.43
C LEU A 111 8.57 11.54 9.51
N TRP A 112 9.83 11.98 9.45
CA TRP A 112 10.17 13.40 9.52
C TRP A 112 10.92 13.87 8.27
N PRO A 113 10.40 14.88 7.53
CA PRO A 113 11.13 15.46 6.43
C PRO A 113 12.43 16.10 6.93
N ARG A 114 13.55 15.70 6.32
CA ARG A 114 14.88 16.20 6.70
C ARG A 114 14.94 17.72 6.55
N LYS A 115 15.41 18.43 7.59
CA LYS A 115 15.48 19.90 7.62
C LYS A 115 16.29 20.51 6.46
N THR A 116 17.23 19.75 5.90
CA THR A 116 17.99 20.11 4.69
C THR A 116 17.15 20.11 3.43
N THR A 117 16.23 19.14 3.27
CA THR A 117 15.29 19.08 2.13
C THR A 117 14.33 20.26 2.15
N LEU A 118 13.84 20.64 3.34
CA LEU A 118 12.96 21.82 3.49
C LEU A 118 13.63 23.11 3.01
N ARG A 119 14.91 23.32 3.35
CA ARG A 119 15.68 24.50 2.89
C ARG A 119 15.89 24.54 1.38
N SER A 120 16.04 23.40 0.72
CA SER A 120 16.20 23.32 -0.73
C SER A 120 14.89 23.62 -1.48
N ILE A 121 13.75 23.17 -0.93
CA ILE A 121 12.42 23.46 -1.51
C ILE A 121 12.10 24.95 -1.38
N THR A 122 12.39 25.60 -0.24
CA THR A 122 12.15 27.05 -0.08
C THR A 122 12.97 27.87 -1.07
N LYS A 123 14.20 27.45 -1.40
CA LYS A 123 15.04 28.11 -2.41
C LYS A 123 14.54 27.94 -3.84
N LEU A 124 13.88 26.83 -4.14
CA LEU A 124 13.29 26.57 -5.47
C LEU A 124 11.96 27.31 -5.67
N VAL A 125 11.18 27.50 -4.60
CA VAL A 125 9.91 28.24 -4.64
C VAL A 125 10.12 29.76 -4.57
N SER A 126 11.25 30.21 -4.00
CA SER A 126 11.62 31.63 -3.91
C SER A 126 12.33 32.17 -5.16
N LYS A 127 12.42 31.39 -6.24
CA LYS A 127 13.05 31.76 -7.51
C LYS A 127 12.01 31.80 -8.61
#